data_AF-A0A7C7YCX4-F1
#
_entry.id   AF-A0A7C7YCX4-F1
#
_cell.length_a   1.000
_cell.length_b   1.000
_cell.length_c   1.000
_cell.angle_alpha   90.00
_cell.angle_beta   90.00
_cell.angle_gamma   90.00
#
_symmetry.space_group_name_H-M   'P 1'
#
loop_
_entity.id
_entity.type
_entity.pdbx_description
1 polymer ?
#
loop_
_entity_poly.entity_id
_entity_poly.type
_entity_poly.pdbx_seq_one_letter_code
_entity_poly.pdbx_strand_id
1 'polypeptide(L)'
;MSSFCSSQQGLLSFARSLVFAVIAVVLFAAGSSQAGTILPGQYFLLDHPDGTISPPPYGLRLDYLGITLSTELNGASTVLSWDGGTTATISGTLWNNQAAEMWSVDYTLTGVSAAPANLGFSAVAGSGTLTDASLNVIALTGLQGGTGSTFDFLADGHRLGSHPGYGGSQAAVGRGWLTGAGTNDWLVLATPVPEPGTALLFGLGLAFLSSSSSRRS
;
A
#
# COMPACT_ATOMS: atom_id res chain seq x y z
N MET A 1 44.95 -57.17 25.75
CA MET A 1 44.23 -57.29 24.47
C MET A 1 42.74 -57.15 24.76
N SER A 2 42.23 -55.93 24.75
CA SER A 2 40.80 -55.68 24.89
C SER A 2 40.46 -54.25 24.47
N SER A 3 39.34 -54.15 23.76
CA SER A 3 38.51 -52.96 23.56
C SER A 3 38.90 -51.99 22.43
N PHE A 4 38.39 -52.30 21.23
CA PHE A 4 37.97 -51.31 20.23
C PHE A 4 36.62 -51.76 19.68
N CYS A 5 35.52 -51.27 20.24
CA CYS A 5 34.22 -51.31 19.59
C CYS A 5 33.28 -50.30 20.27
N SER A 6 32.89 -49.25 19.55
CA SER A 6 31.66 -48.44 19.71
C SER A 6 31.91 -46.98 19.36
N SER A 7 31.77 -46.60 18.09
CA SER A 7 31.69 -45.17 17.69
C SER A 7 31.17 -44.92 16.26
N GLN A 8 30.40 -45.81 15.64
CA GLN A 8 30.00 -45.62 14.23
C GLN A 8 28.50 -45.79 13.91
N GLN A 9 27.60 -45.60 14.88
CA GLN A 9 26.15 -45.66 14.60
C GLN A 9 25.38 -44.34 14.81
N GLY A 10 26.05 -43.22 15.14
CA GLY A 10 25.37 -41.94 15.41
C GLY A 10 25.14 -41.00 14.23
N LEU A 11 25.76 -41.23 13.07
CA LEU A 11 25.88 -40.19 12.02
C LEU A 11 24.91 -40.34 10.84
N LEU A 12 24.16 -41.43 10.74
CA LEU A 12 23.28 -41.68 9.58
C LEU A 12 21.81 -41.26 9.79
N SER A 13 21.41 -40.88 11.01
CA SER A 13 20.02 -40.45 11.27
C SER A 13 19.77 -38.96 11.07
N PHE A 14 20.81 -38.13 10.98
CA PHE A 14 20.66 -36.66 10.86
C PHE A 14 20.53 -36.17 9.40
N ALA A 15 20.84 -36.99 8.40
CA ALA A 15 20.89 -36.56 7.02
C ALA A 15 19.56 -36.65 6.24
N ARG A 16 18.50 -37.23 6.83
CA ARG A 16 17.22 -37.44 6.12
C ARG A 16 16.12 -36.42 6.45
N SER A 17 16.27 -35.62 7.51
CA SER A 17 15.30 -34.58 7.85
C SER A 17 15.59 -33.22 7.21
N LEU A 18 16.68 -33.06 6.46
CA LEU A 18 17.09 -31.77 5.90
C LEU A 18 16.69 -31.53 4.44
N VAL A 19 16.03 -32.48 3.78
CA VAL A 19 15.71 -32.39 2.34
C VAL A 19 14.27 -31.91 2.08
N PHE A 20 13.39 -31.92 3.09
CA PHE A 20 11.99 -31.47 2.92
C PHE A 20 11.70 -30.03 3.35
N ALA A 21 12.67 -29.31 3.93
CA ALA A 21 12.45 -27.96 4.45
C ALA A 21 12.76 -26.82 3.46
N VAL A 22 13.36 -27.09 2.29
CA VAL A 22 13.86 -26.03 1.39
C VAL A 22 12.91 -25.72 0.22
N ILE A 23 11.87 -26.53 -0.03
CA ILE A 23 10.98 -26.35 -1.19
C ILE A 23 9.78 -25.44 -0.89
N ALA A 24 9.47 -25.13 0.38
CA ALA A 24 8.26 -24.36 0.73
C ALA A 24 8.41 -22.82 0.69
N VAL A 25 9.61 -22.28 0.48
CA VAL A 25 9.85 -20.82 0.59
C VAL A 25 9.88 -20.10 -0.77
N VAL A 26 9.86 -20.82 -1.90
CA VAL A 26 9.94 -20.22 -3.26
C VAL A 26 8.58 -20.21 -3.96
N LEU A 27 7.49 -19.99 -3.22
CA LEU A 27 6.12 -19.89 -3.76
C LEU A 27 5.44 -18.55 -3.48
N PHE A 28 6.23 -17.54 -3.07
CA PHE A 28 5.79 -16.16 -3.01
C PHE A 28 6.52 -15.35 -4.07
N ALA A 29 5.78 -14.53 -4.81
CA ALA A 29 6.26 -13.50 -5.75
C ALA A 29 6.35 -13.85 -7.24
N ALA A 30 5.43 -14.68 -7.75
CA ALA A 30 4.90 -14.46 -9.10
C ALA A 30 3.48 -13.87 -8.97
N GLY A 31 3.41 -12.62 -8.49
CA GLY A 31 2.18 -11.86 -8.52
C GLY A 31 1.82 -11.64 -9.98
N SER A 32 0.92 -12.47 -10.52
CA SER A 32 0.26 -12.18 -11.78
C SER A 32 -0.37 -10.79 -11.64
N SER A 33 0.02 -9.85 -12.50
CA SER A 33 -0.63 -8.56 -12.64
C SER A 33 -2.05 -8.80 -13.16
N GLN A 34 -2.95 -9.16 -12.26
CA GLN A 34 -4.37 -9.16 -12.54
C GLN A 34 -4.76 -7.71 -12.78
N ALA A 35 -5.56 -7.45 -13.82
CA ALA A 35 -6.16 -6.13 -14.03
C ALA A 35 -6.73 -5.65 -12.68
N GLY A 36 -6.21 -4.53 -12.18
CA GLY A 36 -6.35 -4.15 -10.78
C GLY A 36 -7.81 -3.93 -10.44
N THR A 37 -8.44 -4.92 -9.82
CA THR A 37 -9.76 -4.71 -9.23
C THR A 37 -9.53 -4.02 -7.90
N ILE A 38 -10.01 -2.80 -7.75
CA ILE A 38 -10.04 -2.10 -6.47
C ILE A 38 -11.36 -2.43 -5.80
N LEU A 39 -11.29 -2.97 -4.59
CA LEU A 39 -12.43 -3.38 -3.79
C LEU A 39 -12.52 -2.48 -2.54
N PRO A 40 -13.68 -2.44 -1.87
CA PRO A 40 -13.75 -1.92 -0.52
C PRO A 40 -12.67 -2.56 0.38
N GLY A 41 -11.98 -1.74 1.16
CA GLY A 41 -10.89 -2.16 2.03
C GLY A 41 -10.00 -0.99 2.46
N GLN A 42 -8.81 -1.34 2.94
CA GLN A 42 -7.75 -0.40 3.29
C GLN A 42 -6.57 -0.55 2.33
N TYR A 43 -5.93 0.58 2.03
CA TYR A 43 -4.82 0.68 1.10
C TYR A 43 -3.70 1.52 1.70
N PHE A 44 -2.48 0.98 1.79
CA PHE A 44 -1.29 1.80 2.06
C PHE A 44 -1.02 2.69 0.85
N LEU A 45 -0.81 3.98 1.10
CA LEU A 45 -0.44 4.94 0.08
C LEU A 45 1.09 5.06 0.00
N LEU A 46 1.62 5.01 -1.22
CA LEU A 46 3.05 5.14 -1.51
C LEU A 46 3.28 6.37 -2.39
N ASP A 47 4.51 6.88 -2.41
CA ASP A 47 4.84 8.04 -3.22
C ASP A 47 4.71 7.70 -4.71
N HIS A 48 4.19 8.64 -5.49
CA HIS A 48 4.12 8.46 -6.91
C HIS A 48 5.45 8.83 -7.57
N PRO A 49 6.03 7.96 -8.42
CA PRO A 49 7.35 8.18 -9.03
C PRO A 49 7.33 9.19 -10.19
N ASP A 50 6.26 9.98 -10.35
CA ASP A 50 6.19 10.96 -11.44
C ASP A 50 7.07 12.16 -11.11
N GLY A 51 8.37 11.92 -11.27
CA GLY A 51 9.49 12.82 -11.12
C GLY A 51 9.91 13.45 -12.45
N THR A 52 8.98 13.67 -13.38
CA THR A 52 9.25 14.53 -14.55
C THR A 52 9.38 16.00 -14.19
N ILE A 53 9.02 16.38 -12.96
CA ILE A 53 9.23 17.70 -12.39
C ILE A 53 10.09 17.47 -11.14
N SER A 54 11.28 18.08 -11.04
CA SER A 54 11.92 18.26 -9.73
C SER A 54 10.92 19.05 -8.88
N PRO A 55 10.24 18.41 -7.93
CA PRO A 55 10.82 17.65 -6.81
C PRO A 55 10.80 16.09 -6.93
N PRO A 56 11.48 15.36 -6.01
CA PRO A 56 11.43 13.88 -5.88
C PRO A 56 10.01 13.30 -5.75
N PRO A 57 9.84 11.96 -5.80
CA PRO A 57 8.57 11.30 -5.52
C PRO A 57 7.87 11.89 -4.28
N TYR A 58 6.55 12.03 -4.37
CA TYR A 58 5.72 12.58 -3.32
C TYR A 58 4.36 11.89 -3.32
N GLY A 59 3.65 11.99 -2.20
CA GLY A 59 2.24 11.62 -2.10
C GLY A 59 1.32 12.84 -2.10
N LEU A 60 1.78 13.94 -1.50
CA LEU A 60 1.06 15.21 -1.43
C LEU A 60 2.00 16.39 -1.73
N ARG A 61 1.55 17.31 -2.58
CA ARG A 61 2.26 18.56 -2.89
C ARG A 61 1.40 19.77 -2.56
N LEU A 62 2.01 20.77 -1.93
CA LEU A 62 1.38 22.05 -1.59
C LEU A 62 2.29 23.22 -2.02
N ASP A 63 2.19 23.62 -3.29
CA ASP A 63 3.02 24.68 -3.89
C ASP A 63 2.89 26.03 -3.16
N TYR A 64 1.70 26.38 -2.64
CA TYR A 64 1.52 27.66 -1.93
C TYR A 64 2.31 27.72 -0.61
N LEU A 65 2.71 26.58 -0.06
CA LEU A 65 3.61 26.46 1.09
C LEU A 65 5.04 26.13 0.68
N GLY A 66 5.29 25.80 -0.58
CA GLY A 66 6.58 25.34 -1.07
C GLY A 66 7.00 23.99 -0.51
N ILE A 67 6.05 23.11 -0.16
CA ILE A 67 6.34 21.80 0.47
C ILE A 67 5.86 20.62 -0.36
N THR A 68 6.58 19.50 -0.23
CA THR A 68 6.16 18.17 -0.66
C THR A 68 6.24 17.20 0.50
N LEU A 69 5.26 16.33 0.56
CA LEU A 69 5.00 15.41 1.65
C LEU A 69 5.03 13.99 1.09
N SER A 70 5.91 13.17 1.66
CA SER A 70 6.02 11.75 1.34
C SER A 70 5.09 10.92 2.21
N THR A 71 4.47 9.88 1.66
CA THR A 71 3.62 8.94 2.42
C THR A 71 4.38 7.74 2.97
N GLU A 72 5.65 7.55 2.60
CA GLU A 72 6.44 6.34 2.93
C GLU A 72 7.88 6.60 3.41
N LEU A 73 8.42 7.81 3.23
CA LEU A 73 9.78 8.14 3.68
C LEU A 73 9.84 8.24 5.21
N ASN A 74 10.98 7.82 5.80
CA ASN A 74 11.32 8.00 7.22
C ASN A 74 10.27 7.48 8.21
N GLY A 75 9.55 6.42 7.84
CA GLY A 75 8.53 5.80 8.69
C GLY A 75 7.15 6.45 8.59
N ALA A 76 6.95 7.38 7.65
CA ALA A 76 5.62 7.82 7.27
C ALA A 76 4.77 6.63 6.80
N SER A 77 3.48 6.71 7.12
CA SER A 77 2.51 5.68 6.75
C SER A 77 1.14 6.34 6.66
N THR A 78 0.60 6.37 5.46
CA THR A 78 -0.74 6.89 5.18
C THR A 78 -1.61 5.77 4.61
N VAL A 79 -2.85 5.69 5.08
CA VAL A 79 -3.83 4.69 4.68
C VAL A 79 -5.05 5.36 4.09
N LEU A 80 -5.49 4.86 2.95
CA LEU A 80 -6.82 5.13 2.40
C LEU A 80 -7.77 4.01 2.85
N SER A 81 -8.91 4.37 3.45
CA SER A 81 -9.98 3.43 3.81
C SER A 81 -11.27 3.78 3.08
N TRP A 82 -11.88 2.77 2.45
CA TRP A 82 -13.16 2.88 1.78
C TRP A 82 -13.97 1.60 1.96
N ASP A 83 -15.22 1.72 2.41
CA ASP A 83 -16.10 0.58 2.71
C ASP A 83 -17.07 0.25 1.56
N GLY A 84 -16.92 0.88 0.40
CA GLY A 84 -17.87 0.76 -0.71
C GLY A 84 -19.00 1.78 -0.66
N GLY A 85 -19.06 2.61 0.39
CA GLY A 85 -20.04 3.66 0.59
C GLY A 85 -19.73 4.95 -0.17
N THR A 86 -20.39 6.02 0.27
CA THR A 86 -20.30 7.36 -0.34
C THR A 86 -19.21 8.24 0.28
N THR A 87 -18.38 7.65 1.14
CA THR A 87 -17.27 8.32 1.83
C THR A 87 -16.04 7.45 1.84
N ALA A 88 -14.86 8.07 1.75
CA ALA A 88 -13.57 7.41 1.97
C ALA A 88 -12.69 8.33 2.82
N THR A 89 -11.69 7.78 3.50
CA THR A 89 -10.79 8.55 4.37
C THR A 89 -9.34 8.29 4.00
N ILE A 90 -8.51 9.33 4.03
CA ILE A 90 -7.06 9.27 3.94
C ILE A 90 -6.54 9.75 5.28
N SER A 91 -5.85 8.89 6.03
CA SER A 91 -5.35 9.23 7.36
C SER A 91 -4.00 8.60 7.64
N GLY A 92 -3.24 9.21 8.55
CA GLY A 92 -1.97 8.70 9.01
C GLY A 92 -0.93 9.79 9.12
N THR A 93 0.29 9.48 8.69
CA THR A 93 1.43 10.37 8.80
C THR A 93 2.17 10.52 7.49
N LEU A 94 2.71 11.72 7.30
CA LEU A 94 3.45 12.16 6.13
C LEU A 94 4.81 12.70 6.56
N TRP A 95 5.83 12.51 5.74
CA TRP A 95 7.14 13.12 5.96
C TRP A 95 7.27 14.41 5.15
N ASN A 96 7.52 15.53 5.81
CA ASN A 96 7.81 16.80 5.15
C ASN A 96 9.25 16.79 4.60
N ASN A 97 9.38 16.79 3.27
CA ASN A 97 10.67 16.67 2.59
C ASN A 97 11.59 17.88 2.81
N GLN A 98 11.02 19.07 3.04
CA GLN A 98 11.75 20.32 3.19
C GLN A 98 12.15 20.57 4.65
N ALA A 99 11.24 20.32 5.58
CA ALA A 99 11.47 20.55 7.02
C ALA A 99 12.06 19.34 7.75
N ALA A 100 12.09 18.17 7.10
CA ALA A 100 12.59 16.91 7.67
C ALA A 100 11.89 16.53 9.00
N GLU A 101 10.56 16.53 8.98
CA GLU A 101 9.73 16.24 10.15
C GLU A 101 8.44 15.47 9.77
N MET A 102 7.83 14.83 10.77
CA MET A 102 6.59 14.07 10.61
C MET A 102 5.37 14.95 10.83
N TRP A 103 4.45 14.92 9.86
CA TRP A 103 3.14 15.57 9.92
C TRP A 103 2.06 14.51 9.98
N SER A 104 0.88 14.87 10.49
CA SER A 104 -0.30 14.01 10.45
C SER A 104 -1.31 14.54 9.45
N VAL A 105 -2.06 13.63 8.84
CA VAL A 105 -3.15 13.93 7.91
C VAL A 105 -4.41 13.21 8.35
N ASP A 106 -5.53 13.92 8.23
CA ASP A 106 -6.88 13.37 8.29
C ASP A 106 -7.71 14.07 7.22
N TYR A 107 -8.13 13.34 6.19
CA TYR A 107 -8.81 13.88 5.02
C TYR A 107 -9.97 12.97 4.61
N THR A 108 -11.18 13.53 4.59
CA THR A 108 -12.40 12.81 4.22
C THR A 108 -12.82 13.18 2.80
N LEU A 109 -12.99 12.17 1.96
CA LEU A 109 -13.58 12.23 0.63
C LEU A 109 -15.08 11.97 0.72
N THR A 110 -15.89 12.78 0.04
CA THR A 110 -17.36 12.68 0.07
C THR A 110 -17.96 12.68 -1.33
N GLY A 111 -19.20 12.18 -1.42
CA GLY A 111 -19.86 11.91 -2.69
C GLY A 111 -19.04 10.93 -3.55
N VAL A 112 -18.48 9.92 -2.88
CA VAL A 112 -17.76 8.82 -3.52
C VAL A 112 -18.75 8.00 -4.34
N SER A 113 -18.38 7.75 -5.59
CA SER A 113 -19.07 6.84 -6.51
C SER A 113 -18.08 5.84 -7.04
N ALA A 114 -18.41 4.54 -6.93
CA ALA A 114 -17.60 3.49 -7.51
C ALA A 114 -17.47 3.67 -9.03
N ALA A 115 -16.26 3.44 -9.54
CA ALA A 115 -16.00 3.40 -10.97
C ALA A 115 -16.55 2.08 -11.57
N PRO A 116 -16.96 2.08 -12.85
CA PRO A 116 -17.38 0.85 -13.52
C PRO A 116 -16.31 -0.25 -13.46
N ALA A 117 -16.77 -1.50 -13.51
CA ALA A 117 -15.90 -2.69 -13.50
C ALA A 117 -14.96 -2.79 -12.28
N ASN A 118 -15.32 -2.18 -11.14
CA ASN A 118 -14.53 -2.21 -9.91
C ASN A 118 -13.10 -1.69 -10.10
N LEU A 119 -12.93 -0.68 -10.96
CA LEU A 119 -11.65 -0.03 -11.18
C LEU A 119 -11.28 0.92 -10.04
N GLY A 120 -12.15 1.11 -9.04
CA GLY A 120 -11.96 1.99 -7.89
C GLY A 120 -13.13 2.95 -7.70
N PHE A 121 -12.88 4.23 -7.45
CA PHE A 121 -13.91 5.25 -7.24
C PHE A 121 -13.47 6.67 -7.61
N SER A 122 -14.44 7.56 -7.74
CA SER A 122 -14.25 9.01 -7.81
C SER A 122 -15.05 9.72 -6.72
N ALA A 123 -14.51 10.79 -6.15
CA ALA A 123 -15.16 11.65 -5.16
C ALA A 123 -15.38 13.05 -5.75
N VAL A 124 -16.51 13.67 -5.43
CA VAL A 124 -16.88 15.01 -5.92
C VAL A 124 -16.52 16.13 -4.95
N ALA A 125 -16.14 15.78 -3.72
CA ALA A 125 -15.67 16.71 -2.70
C ALA A 125 -14.70 16.02 -1.75
N GLY A 126 -13.90 16.82 -1.04
CA GLY A 126 -13.08 16.35 0.06
C GLY A 126 -12.66 17.49 0.97
N SER A 127 -12.43 17.19 2.25
CA SER A 127 -11.99 18.17 3.24
C SER A 127 -11.26 17.48 4.39
N GLY A 128 -10.34 18.20 5.02
CA GLY A 128 -9.63 17.69 6.18
C GLY A 128 -8.54 18.63 6.66
N THR A 129 -7.53 18.06 7.31
CA THR A 129 -6.45 18.80 7.94
C THR A 129 -5.10 18.12 7.78
N LEU A 130 -4.06 18.92 7.64
CA LEU A 130 -2.70 18.57 8.01
C LEU A 130 -2.38 19.19 9.36
N THR A 131 -1.68 18.45 10.21
CA THR A 131 -1.13 18.99 11.46
C THR A 131 0.38 18.79 11.46
N ASP A 132 1.13 19.88 11.56
CA ASP A 132 2.60 19.86 11.59
C ASP A 132 3.14 19.40 12.96
N ALA A 133 4.46 19.28 13.09
CA ALA A 133 5.10 18.86 14.34
C ALA A 133 4.95 19.88 15.49
N SER A 134 4.60 21.14 15.16
CA SER A 134 4.32 22.21 16.12
C SER A 134 2.84 22.34 16.46
N LEU A 135 2.00 21.41 15.98
CA LEU A 135 0.54 21.39 16.14
C LEU A 135 -0.21 22.53 15.42
N ASN A 136 0.41 23.15 14.42
CA ASN A 136 -0.31 24.05 13.53
C ASN A 136 -1.18 23.25 12.57
N VAL A 137 -2.44 23.67 12.43
CA VAL A 137 -3.43 23.00 11.60
C VAL A 137 -3.60 23.75 10.29
N ILE A 138 -3.42 23.04 9.17
CA ILE A 138 -3.63 23.53 7.82
C ILE A 138 -4.87 22.84 7.26
N ALA A 139 -5.88 23.63 6.89
CA ALA A 139 -7.08 23.10 6.28
C ALA A 139 -6.80 22.62 4.84
N LEU A 140 -7.22 21.40 4.53
CA LEU A 140 -7.25 20.85 3.18
C LEU A 140 -8.69 20.92 2.66
N THR A 141 -8.88 21.48 1.47
CA THR A 141 -10.18 21.47 0.78
C THR A 141 -9.97 20.99 -0.63
N GLY A 142 -10.77 20.01 -1.06
CA GLY A 142 -10.74 19.47 -2.42
C GLY A 142 -11.18 20.53 -3.43
N LEU A 143 -10.40 20.70 -4.48
CA LEU A 143 -10.75 21.57 -5.60
C LEU A 143 -11.47 20.75 -6.66
N GLN A 144 -12.75 21.05 -6.87
CA GLN A 144 -13.51 20.43 -7.94
C GLN A 144 -13.11 21.12 -9.25
N GLY A 145 -12.38 20.40 -10.10
CA GLY A 145 -12.08 20.86 -11.45
C GLY A 145 -13.33 20.85 -12.34
N GLY A 146 -13.17 21.28 -13.60
CA GLY A 146 -14.27 21.26 -14.58
C GLY A 146 -14.83 19.86 -14.90
N THR A 147 -14.16 18.78 -14.48
CA THR A 147 -14.57 17.38 -14.67
C THR A 147 -15.52 16.86 -13.59
N GLY A 148 -15.75 17.62 -12.52
CA GLY A 148 -16.70 17.26 -11.46
C GLY A 148 -16.17 16.31 -10.39
N SER A 149 -14.93 15.78 -10.49
CA SER A 149 -14.26 15.07 -9.39
C SER A 149 -13.21 15.95 -8.71
N THR A 150 -13.03 15.75 -7.40
CA THR A 150 -11.92 16.30 -6.61
C THR A 150 -10.81 15.28 -6.41
N PHE A 151 -11.16 13.99 -6.42
CA PHE A 151 -10.22 12.89 -6.19
C PHE A 151 -10.69 11.65 -6.94
N ASP A 152 -9.78 10.99 -7.63
CA ASP A 152 -9.99 9.70 -8.29
C ASP A 152 -9.02 8.68 -7.69
N PHE A 153 -9.54 7.51 -7.35
CA PHE A 153 -8.76 6.36 -6.93
C PHE A 153 -9.01 5.22 -7.91
N LEU A 154 -8.10 4.99 -8.85
CA LEU A 154 -8.35 4.10 -9.99
C LEU A 154 -7.17 3.17 -10.30
N ALA A 155 -7.46 1.95 -10.75
CA ALA A 155 -6.47 1.00 -11.24
C ALA A 155 -6.14 1.22 -12.73
N ASP A 156 -5.71 2.43 -13.07
CA ASP A 156 -5.42 2.84 -14.45
C ASP A 156 -3.92 3.13 -14.69
N GLY A 157 -3.07 2.97 -13.66
CA GLY A 157 -1.65 3.26 -13.74
C GLY A 157 -1.36 4.69 -14.22
N HIS A 158 -2.25 5.64 -13.91
CA HIS A 158 -2.17 7.02 -14.37
C HIS A 158 -0.78 7.61 -14.17
N ARG A 159 -0.17 8.10 -15.26
CA ARG A 159 1.17 8.74 -15.27
C ARG A 159 2.32 7.85 -14.80
N LEU A 160 2.11 6.56 -14.60
CA LEU A 160 3.19 5.61 -14.36
C LEU A 160 3.85 5.14 -15.65
N GLY A 161 3.25 5.38 -16.81
CA GLY A 161 3.78 4.90 -18.08
C GLY A 161 4.20 3.42 -17.99
N SER A 162 5.30 3.08 -18.66
CA SER A 162 5.93 1.76 -18.53
C SER A 162 6.99 1.73 -17.40
N HIS A 163 6.86 2.55 -16.34
CA HIS A 163 7.87 2.63 -15.26
C HIS A 163 8.09 1.24 -14.64
N PRO A 164 9.26 0.63 -14.84
CA PRO A 164 9.56 -0.69 -14.29
C PRO A 164 9.55 -0.61 -12.76
N GLY A 165 8.79 -1.49 -12.09
CA GLY A 165 8.78 -1.61 -10.63
C GLY A 165 7.59 -0.99 -9.90
N TYR A 166 6.76 -0.17 -10.57
CA TYR A 166 5.65 0.55 -9.92
C TYR A 166 4.25 0.06 -10.36
N GLY A 167 4.12 -1.21 -10.71
CA GLY A 167 2.81 -1.86 -10.98
C GLY A 167 2.24 -1.66 -12.40
N GLY A 168 2.87 -0.85 -13.25
CA GLY A 168 2.48 -0.69 -14.66
C GLY A 168 1.11 -0.05 -14.87
N SER A 169 0.49 -0.26 -16.03
CA SER A 169 -0.76 0.38 -16.46
C SER A 169 -2.03 -0.02 -15.69
N GLN A 170 -1.89 -0.87 -14.68
CA GLN A 170 -3.00 -1.38 -13.86
C GLN A 170 -2.79 -1.14 -12.36
N ALA A 171 -1.73 -0.41 -11.99
CA ALA A 171 -1.50 -0.03 -10.61
C ALA A 171 -2.64 0.87 -10.12
N ALA A 172 -3.02 0.70 -8.86
CA ALA A 172 -3.95 1.58 -8.19
C ALA A 172 -3.26 2.93 -7.93
N VAL A 173 -3.85 4.01 -8.46
CA VAL A 173 -3.37 5.38 -8.36
C VAL A 173 -4.46 6.24 -7.74
N GLY A 174 -4.10 6.96 -6.68
CA GLY A 174 -4.90 8.05 -6.12
C GLY A 174 -4.42 9.38 -6.69
N ARG A 175 -5.33 10.21 -7.17
CA ARG A 175 -5.01 11.56 -7.67
C ARG A 175 -6.12 12.52 -7.30
N GLY A 176 -5.79 13.73 -6.89
CA GLY A 176 -6.81 14.72 -6.59
C GLY A 176 -6.26 16.11 -6.38
N TRP A 177 -7.10 17.11 -6.57
CA TRP A 177 -6.71 18.51 -6.49
C TRP A 177 -7.19 19.14 -5.20
N LEU A 178 -6.40 20.08 -4.68
CA LEU A 178 -6.70 20.85 -3.49
C LEU A 178 -6.77 22.34 -3.84
N THR A 179 -7.55 23.10 -3.07
CA THR A 179 -7.63 24.55 -3.20
C THR A 179 -6.33 25.21 -2.74
N GLY A 180 -5.87 26.23 -3.45
CA GLY A 180 -4.68 27.00 -3.11
C GLY A 180 -4.07 27.65 -4.35
N ALA A 181 -3.07 28.51 -4.15
CA ALA A 181 -2.28 29.03 -5.27
C ALA A 181 -1.29 27.95 -5.76
N GLY A 182 -1.04 27.89 -7.07
CA GLY A 182 -0.14 26.90 -7.66
C GLY A 182 -0.75 25.50 -7.77
N THR A 183 0.12 24.50 -7.88
CA THR A 183 -0.25 23.08 -8.02
C THR A 183 -0.36 22.46 -6.63
N ASN A 184 -1.57 22.12 -6.21
CA ASN A 184 -1.83 21.51 -4.92
C ASN A 184 -2.59 20.22 -5.17
N ASP A 185 -1.93 19.09 -4.98
CA ASP A 185 -2.46 17.82 -5.42
C ASP A 185 -1.96 16.64 -4.59
N TRP A 186 -2.86 15.67 -4.45
CA TRP A 186 -2.54 14.30 -4.10
C TRP A 186 -2.13 13.56 -5.37
N LEU A 187 -1.03 12.81 -5.29
CA LEU A 187 -0.63 11.87 -6.32
C LEU A 187 0.08 10.69 -5.65
N VAL A 188 -0.60 9.55 -5.53
CA VAL A 188 -0.15 8.40 -4.74
C VAL A 188 -0.33 7.10 -5.51
N LEU A 189 0.54 6.15 -5.23
CA LEU A 189 0.29 4.73 -5.51
C LEU A 189 -0.45 4.09 -4.33
N ALA A 190 -1.08 2.95 -4.56
CA ALA A 190 -1.72 2.19 -3.49
C ALA A 190 -1.44 0.69 -3.54
N THR A 191 -1.28 0.11 -2.35
CA THR A 191 -1.20 -1.34 -2.16
C THR A 191 -2.23 -1.79 -1.11
N PRO A 192 -2.97 -2.88 -1.35
CA PRO A 192 -3.94 -3.36 -0.36
C PRO A 192 -3.27 -3.67 0.98
N VAL A 193 -3.89 -3.24 2.08
CA VAL A 193 -3.52 -3.69 3.43
C VAL A 193 -4.00 -5.13 3.59
N PRO A 194 -3.12 -6.10 3.91
CA PRO A 194 -3.55 -7.49 4.09
C PRO A 194 -4.55 -7.61 5.25
N GLU A 195 -5.74 -8.12 4.94
CA GLU A 195 -6.75 -8.43 5.95
C GLU A 195 -6.21 -9.50 6.92
N PRO A 196 -6.20 -9.27 8.25
CA PRO A 196 -5.64 -10.22 9.23
C PRO A 196 -6.23 -11.64 9.11
N GLY A 197 -7.49 -11.73 8.68
CA GLY A 197 -8.19 -13.00 8.50
C GLY A 197 -7.63 -13.89 7.40
N THR A 198 -7.04 -13.33 6.34
CA THR A 198 -6.50 -14.11 5.22
C THR A 198 -5.25 -14.89 5.61
N ALA A 199 -4.35 -14.27 6.38
CA ALA A 199 -3.17 -14.93 6.92
C ALA A 199 -3.55 -16.06 7.88
N LEU A 200 -4.56 -15.84 8.73
CA LEU A 200 -5.07 -16.86 9.64
C LEU A 200 -5.67 -18.06 8.89
N LEU A 201 -6.54 -17.81 7.91
CA LEU A 201 -7.18 -18.88 7.14
C LEU A 201 -6.16 -19.67 6.32
N PHE A 202 -5.16 -19.02 5.75
CA PHE A 202 -4.08 -19.70 5.06
C PHE A 202 -3.25 -20.57 6.02
N GLY A 203 -2.90 -20.03 7.19
CA GLY A 203 -2.22 -20.78 8.25
C GLY A 203 -3.01 -22.01 8.73
N LEU A 204 -4.32 -21.86 8.93
CA LEU A 204 -5.21 -22.96 9.30
C LEU A 204 -5.32 -24.00 8.19
N GLY A 205 -5.45 -23.58 6.93
CA GLY A 205 -5.48 -24.48 5.77
C GLY A 205 -4.23 -25.36 5.68
N LEU A 206 -3.05 -24.78 5.90
CA LEU A 206 -1.79 -25.53 5.94
C LEU A 206 -1.71 -26.50 7.13
N ALA A 207 -2.21 -26.11 8.30
CA ALA A 207 -2.26 -26.97 9.48
C ALA A 207 -3.18 -28.20 9.28
N PHE A 208 -4.31 -28.03 8.59
CA PHE A 208 -5.18 -29.16 8.24
C PHE A 208 -4.52 -30.11 7.25
N LEU A 209 -3.82 -29.59 6.23
CA LEU A 209 -3.09 -30.41 5.26
C LEU A 209 -1.99 -31.24 5.92
N SER A 210 -1.22 -30.66 6.86
CA SER A 210 -0.15 -31.40 7.56
C SER A 210 -0.72 -32.54 8.43
N SER A 211 -1.84 -32.30 9.12
CA SER A 211 -2.50 -33.32 9.96
C SER A 211 -3.06 -34.52 9.17
N SER A 212 -3.44 -34.31 7.91
CA SER A 212 -4.01 -35.37 7.05
C SER A 212 -2.98 -36.41 6.58
N SER A 213 -1.70 -36.03 6.54
CA SER A 213 -0.59 -36.91 6.12
C SER A 213 -0.18 -37.93 7.18
N SER A 214 -0.50 -37.67 8.46
CA SER A 214 -0.09 -38.50 9.60
C SER A 214 -0.99 -39.72 9.85
N ARG A 215 -2.09 -39.92 9.11
CA ARG A 215 -3.04 -41.04 9.33
C ARG A 215 -2.85 -42.23 8.38
N ARG A 216 -1.79 -42.27 7.57
CA ARG A 216 -1.41 -43.43 6.75
C ARG A 216 -0.12 -44.06 7.28
N SER A 217 -0.19 -44.69 8.44
CA SER A 217 0.83 -45.60 8.97
C SER A 217 0.16 -46.67 9.80
#